data_AF-A0A517VSR2-F1
#
_entry.id   AF-A0A517VSR2-F1
#
_cell.length_a   1.000
_cell.length_b   1.000
_cell.length_c   1.000
_cell.angle_alpha   90.00
_cell.angle_beta   90.00
_cell.angle_gamma   90.00
#
_symmetry.space_group_name_H-M   'P 1'
#
loop_
_entity.id
_entity.type
_entity.pdbx_description
1 polymer ?
#
loop_
_entity_poly.entity_id
_entity_poly.type
_entity_poly.pdbx_seq_one_letter_code
_entity_poly.pdbx_strand_id
1 'polypeptide(L)'
;MWRSLLILVMFGSTSFASEPVFDSIDYTTPSKYLAMPATLGDREAIKTQALAFKADRDRKTVLNVLNWMNTNLKYQADLAYQWRNYDTVIQDGCYGGCADYAIACGVLLKHAGIPTVWVKTMDVPWIWDFKKGRQFKSWSGHVFLEIYIDQKWVLLDPGAKRVYVDYSPKARILPGNRFAYHKGNDPKAMIMSLQWEAWKQQTKTYFSQLDEGLLPVNMASADTLDPKCFVIGNSPYYQILTRTAQQKGLIVVKSFNTQYDTYLPQAKGHTLYIQTQKGIPIVPVTTLEKYFPNASDGLKVGDITVGDTKIVYTDFSK
;
A
#
# COMPACT_ATOMS: atom_id res chain seq x y z
N MET A 1 17.67 -42.31 -56.63
CA MET A 1 17.68 -42.26 -55.15
C MET A 1 17.80 -40.80 -54.73
N TRP A 2 16.70 -40.13 -54.40
CA TRP A 2 16.74 -38.79 -53.81
C TRP A 2 15.76 -38.76 -52.64
N ARG A 3 16.29 -38.63 -51.42
CA ARG A 3 15.51 -38.47 -50.19
C ARG A 3 15.31 -36.97 -49.98
N SER A 4 14.09 -36.50 -50.15
CA SER A 4 13.69 -35.16 -49.68
C SER A 4 13.30 -35.26 -48.21
N LEU A 5 14.15 -34.71 -47.35
CA LEU A 5 13.91 -34.52 -45.93
C LEU A 5 12.99 -33.31 -45.75
N LEU A 6 11.72 -33.53 -45.40
CA LEU A 6 10.82 -32.47 -44.95
C LEU A 6 11.16 -32.11 -43.51
N ILE A 7 11.78 -30.94 -43.32
CA ILE A 7 11.95 -30.33 -42.00
C ILE A 7 10.62 -29.66 -41.65
N LEU A 8 9.84 -30.32 -40.79
CA LEU A 8 8.66 -29.74 -40.17
C LEU A 8 9.13 -28.82 -39.04
N VAL A 9 9.17 -27.52 -39.29
CA VAL A 9 9.40 -26.52 -38.24
C VAL A 9 8.12 -26.42 -37.42
N MET A 10 8.06 -27.19 -36.34
CA MET A 10 7.09 -27.02 -35.27
C MET A 10 7.39 -25.69 -34.59
N PHE A 11 6.66 -24.63 -34.93
CA PHE A 11 6.56 -23.44 -34.09
C PHE A 11 5.87 -23.88 -32.80
N GLY A 12 6.67 -24.23 -31.80
CA GLY A 12 6.20 -24.34 -30.44
C GLY A 12 5.65 -22.99 -30.03
N SER A 13 4.35 -22.90 -29.79
CA SER A 13 3.72 -21.77 -29.13
C SER A 13 4.28 -21.71 -27.71
N THR A 14 5.40 -21.01 -27.55
CA THR A 14 5.77 -20.48 -26.24
C THR A 14 4.66 -19.50 -25.86
N SER A 15 3.67 -19.97 -25.11
CA SER A 15 2.68 -19.11 -24.47
C SER A 15 3.44 -18.11 -23.60
N PHE A 16 3.70 -16.93 -24.15
CA PHE A 16 4.11 -15.79 -23.35
C PHE A 16 3.04 -15.61 -22.27
N ALA A 17 3.49 -15.47 -21.02
CA ALA A 17 2.65 -15.03 -19.93
C ALA A 17 1.82 -13.82 -20.38
N SER A 18 0.50 -13.84 -20.18
CA SER A 18 -0.34 -12.70 -20.56
C SER A 18 0.19 -11.44 -19.88
N GLU A 19 0.40 -10.37 -20.63
CA GLU A 19 0.82 -9.10 -20.05
C GLU A 19 -0.29 -8.59 -19.11
N PRO A 20 0.05 -8.01 -17.94
CA PRO A 20 -0.97 -7.46 -17.06
C PRO A 20 -1.78 -6.34 -17.74
N VAL A 21 -3.10 -6.52 -17.82
CA VAL A 21 -4.02 -5.51 -18.37
C VAL A 21 -5.04 -5.08 -17.31
N PHE A 22 -5.05 -3.79 -16.97
CA PHE A 22 -6.01 -3.25 -16.00
C PHE A 22 -7.39 -2.97 -16.63
N ASP A 23 -7.41 -2.45 -17.86
CA ASP A 23 -8.61 -1.96 -18.55
C ASP A 23 -9.24 -3.00 -19.50
N SER A 24 -9.04 -4.30 -19.24
CA SER A 24 -9.49 -5.41 -20.10
C SER A 24 -10.97 -5.78 -19.95
N ILE A 25 -11.66 -5.22 -18.96
CA ILE A 25 -12.99 -5.66 -18.55
C ILE A 25 -14.08 -4.85 -19.24
N ASP A 26 -14.98 -5.55 -19.93
CA ASP A 26 -16.22 -5.02 -20.50
C ASP A 26 -17.29 -4.91 -19.41
N TYR A 27 -17.26 -3.80 -18.68
CA TYR A 27 -18.25 -3.54 -17.62
C TYR A 27 -19.69 -3.38 -18.13
N THR A 28 -19.90 -3.24 -19.45
CA THR A 28 -21.24 -3.06 -20.05
C THR A 28 -21.98 -4.37 -20.27
N THR A 29 -21.26 -5.51 -20.30
CA THR A 29 -21.87 -6.84 -20.44
C THR A 29 -21.53 -7.77 -19.26
N PRO A 30 -22.06 -7.53 -18.05
CA PRO A 30 -21.72 -8.33 -16.87
C PRO A 30 -21.92 -9.84 -17.05
N SER A 31 -22.97 -10.26 -17.76
CA SER A 31 -23.29 -11.68 -17.97
C SER A 31 -22.14 -12.50 -18.60
N LYS A 32 -21.22 -11.86 -19.36
CA LYS A 32 -20.00 -12.53 -19.87
C LYS A 32 -19.14 -13.10 -18.75
N TYR A 33 -19.16 -12.46 -17.58
CA TYR A 33 -18.39 -12.85 -16.40
C TYR A 33 -19.14 -13.82 -15.49
N LEU A 34 -20.19 -14.48 -15.98
CA LEU A 34 -20.72 -15.73 -15.41
C LEU A 34 -19.96 -16.94 -15.92
N ALA A 35 -19.31 -16.84 -17.09
CA ALA A 35 -18.52 -17.92 -17.65
C ALA A 35 -17.33 -18.25 -16.73
N MET A 36 -17.16 -19.54 -16.45
CA MET A 36 -16.05 -20.08 -15.69
C MET A 36 -15.08 -20.82 -16.63
N PRO A 37 -13.79 -20.44 -16.66
CA PRO A 37 -12.75 -21.20 -17.35
C PRO A 37 -12.60 -22.62 -16.79
N ALA A 38 -12.28 -23.59 -17.65
CA ALA A 38 -12.04 -24.98 -17.24
C ALA A 38 -10.83 -25.14 -16.28
N THR A 39 -9.94 -24.16 -16.23
CA THR A 39 -8.79 -24.13 -15.31
C THR A 39 -9.22 -24.05 -13.85
N LEU A 40 -10.45 -23.64 -13.56
CA LEU A 40 -10.92 -23.35 -12.20
C LEU A 40 -11.61 -24.53 -11.50
N GLY A 41 -11.98 -25.59 -12.21
CA GLY A 41 -12.51 -26.83 -11.61
C GLY A 41 -13.70 -27.42 -12.36
N ASP A 42 -14.33 -28.45 -11.78
CA ASP A 42 -15.49 -29.15 -12.32
C ASP A 42 -16.75 -28.27 -12.24
N ARG A 43 -17.18 -27.79 -13.42
CA ARG A 43 -18.33 -26.90 -13.59
C ARG A 43 -19.62 -27.40 -12.95
N GLU A 44 -19.97 -28.68 -13.09
CA GLU A 44 -21.27 -29.18 -12.64
C GLU A 44 -21.28 -29.45 -11.14
N ALA A 45 -20.17 -29.95 -10.59
CA ALA A 45 -20.00 -30.11 -9.15
C ALA A 45 -20.06 -28.74 -8.44
N ILE A 46 -19.31 -27.76 -8.94
CA ILE A 46 -19.30 -26.39 -8.44
C ILE A 46 -20.70 -25.77 -8.50
N LYS A 47 -21.39 -25.93 -9.64
CA LYS A 47 -22.73 -25.36 -9.83
C LYS A 47 -23.72 -25.87 -8.80
N THR A 48 -23.70 -27.18 -8.55
CA THR A 48 -24.58 -27.82 -7.56
C THR A 48 -24.36 -27.21 -6.18
N GLN A 49 -23.11 -27.07 -5.77
CA GLN A 49 -22.77 -26.46 -4.48
C GLN A 49 -23.12 -24.97 -4.40
N ALA A 50 -22.81 -24.20 -5.44
CA ALA A 50 -23.09 -22.77 -5.50
C ALA A 50 -24.58 -22.45 -5.41
N LEU A 51 -25.44 -23.27 -6.05
CA LEU A 51 -26.89 -23.09 -6.01
C LEU A 51 -27.46 -23.27 -4.60
N ALA A 52 -26.83 -24.07 -3.74
CA ALA A 52 -27.24 -24.21 -2.33
C ALA A 52 -27.02 -22.93 -1.51
N PHE A 53 -26.15 -22.02 -1.96
CA PHE A 53 -25.90 -20.73 -1.31
C PHE A 53 -26.72 -19.59 -1.88
N LYS A 54 -27.35 -19.80 -3.05
CA LYS A 54 -28.14 -18.78 -3.73
C LYS A 54 -29.36 -18.39 -2.89
N ALA A 55 -29.57 -17.10 -2.74
CA ALA A 55 -30.72 -16.50 -2.09
C ALA A 55 -31.43 -15.51 -3.04
N ASP A 56 -32.60 -15.02 -2.63
CA ASP A 56 -33.40 -14.07 -3.41
C ASP A 56 -32.69 -12.72 -3.63
N ARG A 57 -31.72 -12.38 -2.77
CA ARG A 57 -30.93 -11.16 -2.86
C ARG A 57 -29.45 -11.49 -3.02
N ASP A 58 -28.79 -10.88 -4.00
CA ASP A 58 -27.37 -11.10 -4.30
C ASP A 58 -26.47 -10.91 -3.07
N ARG A 59 -26.70 -9.85 -2.28
CA ARG A 59 -25.95 -9.61 -1.04
C ARG A 59 -26.04 -10.77 -0.04
N LYS A 60 -27.21 -11.41 0.04
CA LYS A 60 -27.42 -12.56 0.92
C LYS A 60 -26.69 -13.79 0.36
N THR A 61 -26.69 -13.99 -0.95
CA THR A 61 -25.86 -15.00 -1.62
C THR A 61 -24.37 -14.82 -1.32
N VAL A 62 -23.85 -13.59 -1.46
CA VAL A 62 -22.45 -13.26 -1.13
C VAL A 62 -22.14 -13.60 0.33
N LEU A 63 -23.00 -13.20 1.26
CA LEU A 63 -22.83 -13.49 2.68
C LEU A 63 -22.85 -14.99 2.97
N ASN A 64 -23.76 -15.75 2.35
CA ASN A 64 -23.85 -17.20 2.51
C ASN A 64 -22.56 -17.89 2.05
N VAL A 65 -22.02 -17.51 0.89
CA VAL A 65 -20.74 -18.02 0.36
C VAL A 65 -19.59 -17.72 1.32
N LEU A 66 -19.43 -16.46 1.74
CA LEU A 66 -18.34 -16.06 2.64
C LEU A 66 -18.42 -16.75 4.01
N ASN A 67 -19.62 -16.94 4.54
CA ASN A 67 -19.84 -17.64 5.80
C ASN A 67 -19.48 -19.13 5.67
N TRP A 68 -19.96 -19.77 4.60
CA TRP A 68 -19.64 -21.17 4.35
C TRP A 68 -18.12 -21.38 4.23
N MET A 69 -17.44 -20.56 3.42
CA MET A 69 -15.99 -20.66 3.24
C MET A 69 -15.24 -20.49 4.56
N ASN A 70 -15.61 -19.50 5.36
CA ASN A 70 -14.97 -19.27 6.65
C ASN A 70 -15.21 -20.39 7.67
N THR A 71 -16.35 -21.05 7.61
CA THR A 71 -16.67 -22.18 8.50
C THR A 71 -15.96 -23.47 8.07
N ASN A 72 -15.78 -23.67 6.76
CA ASN A 72 -15.35 -24.97 6.22
C ASN A 72 -13.89 -25.00 5.75
N LEU A 73 -13.27 -23.85 5.46
CA LEU A 73 -11.90 -23.78 4.98
C LEU A 73 -10.95 -23.27 6.07
N LYS A 74 -9.90 -24.05 6.35
CA LYS A 74 -8.85 -23.67 7.29
C LYS A 74 -7.69 -22.98 6.57
N TYR A 75 -7.02 -22.06 7.24
CA TYR A 75 -5.81 -21.42 6.70
C TYR A 75 -4.58 -22.34 6.86
N GLN A 76 -3.80 -22.51 5.79
CA GLN A 76 -2.55 -23.29 5.76
C GLN A 76 -1.51 -22.58 4.87
N ALA A 77 -0.69 -21.71 5.47
CA ALA A 77 0.22 -20.80 4.77
C ALA A 77 1.23 -21.49 3.84
N ASP A 78 1.59 -22.73 4.14
CA ASP A 78 2.48 -23.61 3.38
C ASP A 78 1.94 -23.93 1.97
N LEU A 79 0.64 -23.75 1.73
CA LEU A 79 -0.01 -23.96 0.43
C LEU A 79 -0.17 -22.69 -0.41
N ALA A 80 0.35 -21.53 0.05
CA ALA A 80 0.09 -20.21 -0.55
C ALA A 80 0.64 -20.00 -1.97
N TYR A 81 1.54 -20.86 -2.44
CA TYR A 81 2.42 -20.57 -3.58
C TYR A 81 2.42 -21.65 -4.67
N GLN A 82 1.51 -22.62 -4.57
CA GLN A 82 1.30 -23.66 -5.57
C GLN A 82 -0.09 -23.55 -6.19
N TRP A 83 -0.20 -23.81 -7.50
CA TRP A 83 -1.47 -23.75 -8.21
C TRP A 83 -2.47 -24.73 -7.62
N ARG A 84 -3.61 -24.19 -7.17
CA ARG A 84 -4.75 -24.92 -6.65
C ARG A 84 -6.01 -24.28 -7.22
N ASN A 85 -6.83 -25.08 -7.88
CA ASN A 85 -8.13 -24.65 -8.38
C ASN A 85 -9.20 -24.81 -7.30
N TYR A 86 -10.47 -24.56 -7.63
CA TYR A 86 -11.58 -24.73 -6.69
C TYR A 86 -11.60 -26.14 -6.07
N ASP A 87 -11.60 -27.17 -6.91
CA ASP A 87 -11.77 -28.56 -6.49
C ASP A 87 -10.68 -28.97 -5.48
N THR A 88 -9.43 -28.59 -5.73
CA THR A 88 -8.31 -28.85 -4.82
C THR A 88 -8.52 -28.16 -3.47
N VAL A 89 -8.91 -26.88 -3.46
CA VAL A 89 -9.16 -26.13 -2.21
C VAL A 89 -10.26 -26.77 -1.38
N ILE A 90 -11.35 -27.21 -2.02
CA ILE A 90 -12.48 -27.82 -1.33
C ILE A 90 -12.14 -29.23 -0.84
N GLN A 91 -11.47 -30.05 -1.68
CA GLN A 91 -11.05 -31.40 -1.31
C GLN A 91 -10.13 -31.40 -0.09
N ASP A 92 -9.18 -30.47 -0.03
CA ASP A 92 -8.24 -30.37 1.09
C ASP A 92 -8.86 -29.68 2.32
N GLY A 93 -9.99 -29.00 2.16
CA GLY A 93 -10.65 -28.25 3.24
C GLY A 93 -9.84 -27.06 3.75
N CYS A 94 -8.95 -26.50 2.93
CA CYS A 94 -8.04 -25.45 3.34
C CYS A 94 -7.60 -24.52 2.20
N TYR A 95 -7.33 -23.27 2.55
CA TYR A 95 -6.76 -22.25 1.65
C TYR A 95 -5.38 -21.84 2.14
N GLY A 96 -4.49 -21.52 1.21
CA GLY A 96 -3.11 -21.12 1.49
C GLY A 96 -2.88 -19.62 1.50
N GLY A 97 -3.68 -18.84 0.76
CA GLY A 97 -3.50 -17.39 0.71
C GLY A 97 -4.71 -16.65 0.14
N CYS A 98 -4.51 -15.37 -0.18
CA CYS A 98 -5.57 -14.55 -0.74
C CYS A 98 -6.03 -15.04 -2.13
N ALA A 99 -5.12 -15.61 -2.92
CA ALA A 99 -5.41 -16.02 -4.29
C ALA A 99 -6.34 -17.23 -4.39
N ASP A 100 -6.06 -18.33 -3.68
CA ASP A 100 -6.92 -19.52 -3.73
C ASP A 100 -8.23 -19.33 -2.97
N TYR A 101 -8.21 -18.55 -1.88
CA TYR A 101 -9.44 -18.10 -1.23
C TYR A 101 -10.30 -17.23 -2.16
N ALA A 102 -9.71 -16.29 -2.91
CA ALA A 102 -10.46 -15.51 -3.90
C ALA A 102 -10.95 -16.35 -5.09
N ILE A 103 -10.20 -17.37 -5.52
CA ILE A 103 -10.66 -18.34 -6.54
C ILE A 103 -11.90 -19.06 -6.03
N ALA A 104 -11.83 -19.64 -4.82
CA ALA A 104 -12.93 -20.38 -4.24
C ALA A 104 -14.21 -19.53 -4.13
N CYS A 105 -14.07 -18.28 -3.66
CA CYS A 105 -15.17 -17.35 -3.56
C CYS A 105 -15.75 -16.97 -4.93
N GLY A 106 -14.90 -16.55 -5.88
CA GLY A 106 -15.36 -16.06 -7.18
C GLY A 106 -16.04 -17.15 -8.01
N VAL A 107 -15.55 -18.38 -7.93
CA VAL A 107 -16.14 -19.55 -8.60
C VAL A 107 -17.55 -19.85 -8.08
N LEU A 108 -17.74 -19.87 -6.75
CA LEU A 108 -19.06 -20.04 -6.14
C LEU A 108 -20.02 -18.91 -6.54
N LEU A 109 -19.57 -17.66 -6.52
CA LEU A 109 -20.41 -16.51 -6.88
C LEU A 109 -20.86 -16.55 -8.34
N LYS A 110 -19.96 -16.85 -9.28
CA LYS A 110 -20.29 -17.03 -10.71
C LYS A 110 -21.41 -18.05 -10.89
N HIS A 111 -21.27 -19.21 -10.26
CA HIS A 111 -22.23 -20.29 -10.38
C HIS A 111 -23.54 -20.08 -9.61
N ALA A 112 -23.54 -19.21 -8.60
CA ALA A 112 -24.75 -18.72 -7.95
C ALA A 112 -25.48 -17.63 -8.78
N GLY A 113 -24.91 -17.21 -9.91
CA GLY A 113 -25.48 -16.24 -10.83
C GLY A 113 -24.98 -14.81 -10.66
N ILE A 114 -23.89 -14.59 -9.93
CA ILE A 114 -23.28 -13.27 -9.70
C ILE A 114 -22.05 -13.14 -10.60
N PRO A 115 -22.08 -12.26 -11.63
CA PRO A 115 -20.91 -12.00 -12.44
C PRO A 115 -19.71 -11.56 -11.60
N THR A 116 -18.55 -12.16 -11.85
CA THR A 116 -17.36 -11.95 -11.03
C THR A 116 -16.10 -11.86 -11.88
N VAL A 117 -15.23 -10.91 -11.53
CA VAL A 117 -13.90 -10.68 -12.12
C VAL A 117 -12.86 -10.66 -11.01
N TRP A 118 -11.68 -11.23 -11.24
CA TRP A 118 -10.57 -11.14 -10.30
C TRP A 118 -9.75 -9.89 -10.55
N VAL A 119 -9.35 -9.23 -9.46
CA VAL A 119 -8.48 -8.06 -9.47
C VAL A 119 -7.21 -8.38 -8.72
N LYS A 120 -6.09 -8.33 -9.43
CA LYS A 120 -4.76 -8.58 -8.90
C LYS A 120 -4.10 -7.28 -8.48
N THR A 121 -3.59 -7.24 -7.25
CA THR A 121 -2.97 -6.03 -6.69
C THR A 121 -1.58 -6.28 -6.10
N MET A 122 -0.75 -5.25 -6.08
CA MET A 122 0.46 -5.19 -5.24
C MET A 122 0.30 -4.07 -4.21
N ASP A 123 0.89 -4.24 -3.03
CA ASP A 123 0.87 -3.18 -2.02
C ASP A 123 1.75 -2.01 -2.48
N VAL A 124 1.22 -0.78 -2.39
CA VAL A 124 1.95 0.43 -2.80
C VAL A 124 3.31 0.57 -2.10
N PRO A 125 3.44 0.31 -0.77
CA PRO A 125 4.76 0.30 -0.13
C PRO A 125 5.75 -0.68 -0.76
N TRP A 126 5.30 -1.89 -1.11
CA TRP A 126 6.16 -2.87 -1.78
C TRP A 126 6.63 -2.37 -3.14
N ILE A 127 5.74 -1.74 -3.91
CA ILE A 127 6.11 -1.17 -5.22
C ILE A 127 7.19 -0.10 -5.05
N TRP A 128 7.04 0.77 -4.05
CA TRP A 128 8.05 1.79 -3.75
C TRP A 128 9.38 1.20 -3.32
N ASP A 129 9.37 0.19 -2.45
CA ASP A 129 10.59 -0.47 -2.02
C ASP A 129 11.29 -1.15 -3.21
N PHE A 130 10.53 -1.83 -4.07
CA PHE A 130 11.04 -2.44 -5.30
C PHE A 130 11.66 -1.40 -6.24
N LYS A 131 10.93 -0.31 -6.57
CA LYS A 131 11.40 0.71 -7.51
C LYS A 131 12.59 1.50 -6.99
N LYS A 132 12.70 1.72 -5.67
CA LYS A 132 13.82 2.44 -5.05
C LYS A 132 14.96 1.52 -4.61
N GLY A 133 14.90 0.22 -4.93
CA GLY A 133 15.94 -0.75 -4.57
C GLY A 133 16.11 -0.97 -3.06
N ARG A 134 15.06 -0.69 -2.27
CA ARG A 134 15.05 -0.92 -0.82
C ARG A 134 14.80 -2.39 -0.51
N GLN A 135 15.26 -2.83 0.65
CA GLN A 135 15.06 -4.20 1.10
C GLN A 135 13.58 -4.44 1.44
N PHE A 136 13.05 -5.58 0.99
CA PHE A 136 11.72 -6.07 1.38
C PHE A 136 11.82 -7.57 1.73
N LYS A 137 10.99 -8.02 2.67
CA LYS A 137 11.03 -9.41 3.18
C LYS A 137 10.40 -10.41 2.23
N SER A 138 9.31 -10.03 1.57
CA SER A 138 8.56 -10.87 0.64
C SER A 138 7.82 -10.01 -0.37
N TRP A 139 7.29 -10.65 -1.41
CA TRP A 139 6.34 -10.01 -2.31
C TRP A 139 5.03 -9.79 -1.58
N SER A 140 4.48 -8.58 -1.67
CA SER A 140 3.29 -8.17 -0.92
C SER A 140 2.19 -7.68 -1.85
N GLY A 141 1.05 -8.35 -1.81
CA GLY A 141 -0.10 -8.04 -2.64
C GLY A 141 -1.37 -8.70 -2.12
N HIS A 142 -2.46 -8.54 -2.86
CA HIS A 142 -3.78 -9.08 -2.50
C HIS A 142 -4.58 -9.39 -3.76
N VAL A 143 -5.66 -10.14 -3.58
CA VAL A 143 -6.63 -10.41 -4.64
C VAL A 143 -8.00 -9.98 -4.17
N PHE A 144 -8.62 -9.08 -4.93
CA PHE A 144 -10.02 -8.71 -4.75
C PHE A 144 -10.87 -9.34 -5.84
N LEU A 145 -12.18 -9.30 -5.63
CA LEU A 145 -13.18 -9.63 -6.63
C LEU A 145 -13.98 -8.37 -6.98
N GLU A 146 -14.20 -8.12 -8.26
CA GLU A 146 -15.27 -7.23 -8.71
C GLU A 146 -16.49 -8.09 -8.98
N ILE A 147 -17.61 -7.77 -8.32
CA ILE A 147 -18.85 -8.51 -8.46
C ILE A 147 -19.97 -7.58 -8.93
N TYR A 148 -20.84 -8.08 -9.80
CA TYR A 148 -22.00 -7.34 -10.28
C TYR A 148 -23.24 -7.76 -9.49
N ILE A 149 -23.69 -6.90 -8.58
CA ILE A 149 -24.85 -7.14 -7.71
C ILE A 149 -25.71 -5.88 -7.65
N ASP A 150 -27.02 -6.02 -7.45
CA ASP A 150 -27.94 -4.87 -7.37
C ASP A 150 -27.75 -3.88 -8.55
N GLN A 151 -27.51 -4.40 -9.76
CA GLN A 151 -27.26 -3.64 -11.00
C GLN A 151 -26.01 -2.74 -10.99
N LYS A 152 -25.02 -3.04 -10.14
CA LYS A 152 -23.75 -2.31 -10.11
C LYS A 152 -22.54 -3.19 -9.83
N TRP A 153 -21.40 -2.78 -10.37
CA TRP A 153 -20.10 -3.35 -10.01
C TRP A 153 -19.66 -2.82 -8.64
N VAL A 154 -19.35 -3.73 -7.73
CA VAL A 154 -18.79 -3.42 -6.41
C VAL A 154 -17.52 -4.23 -6.19
N LEU A 155 -16.65 -3.75 -5.31
CA LEU A 155 -15.46 -4.48 -4.90
C LEU A 155 -15.79 -5.36 -3.69
N LEU A 156 -15.40 -6.62 -3.75
CA LEU A 156 -15.45 -7.58 -2.66
C LEU A 156 -14.02 -7.95 -2.26
N ASP A 157 -13.76 -7.87 -0.96
CA ASP A 157 -12.62 -8.51 -0.31
C ASP A 157 -13.11 -9.77 0.41
N PRO A 158 -12.89 -10.96 -0.16
CA PRO A 158 -13.34 -12.21 0.46
C PRO A 158 -12.67 -12.44 1.82
N GLY A 159 -11.37 -12.14 1.92
CA GLY A 159 -10.59 -12.37 3.14
C GLY A 159 -11.04 -11.50 4.30
N ALA A 160 -11.39 -10.24 4.03
CA ALA A 160 -11.95 -9.32 5.02
C ALA A 160 -13.49 -9.42 5.18
N LYS A 161 -14.15 -10.28 4.39
CA LYS A 161 -15.62 -10.37 4.27
C LYS A 161 -16.30 -9.01 4.06
N ARG A 162 -15.70 -8.15 3.24
CA ARG A 162 -16.12 -6.75 3.10
C ARG A 162 -16.49 -6.42 1.67
N VAL A 163 -17.65 -5.77 1.50
CA VAL A 163 -18.11 -5.22 0.23
C VAL A 163 -17.96 -3.70 0.26
N TYR A 164 -17.30 -3.14 -0.74
CA TYR A 164 -17.12 -1.70 -0.92
C TYR A 164 -18.09 -1.23 -2.02
N VAL A 165 -19.21 -0.64 -1.58
CA VAL A 165 -20.35 -0.30 -2.44
C VAL A 165 -20.17 0.97 -3.28
N ASP A 166 -19.20 1.80 -2.89
CA ASP A 166 -18.81 3.06 -3.54
C ASP A 166 -17.53 2.88 -4.38
N TYR A 167 -17.27 1.64 -4.78
CA TYR A 167 -16.14 1.28 -5.63
C TYR A 167 -16.32 1.84 -7.05
N SER A 168 -15.23 2.36 -7.62
CA SER A 168 -15.15 2.68 -9.05
C SER A 168 -14.27 1.65 -9.77
N PRO A 169 -14.75 1.00 -10.84
CA PRO A 169 -13.93 0.15 -11.70
C PRO A 169 -12.66 0.82 -12.24
N LYS A 170 -12.63 2.16 -12.32
CA LYS A 170 -11.45 2.90 -12.77
C LYS A 170 -10.42 3.14 -11.66
N ALA A 171 -10.77 2.86 -10.40
CA ALA A 171 -9.86 3.06 -9.27
C ALA A 171 -8.70 2.06 -9.33
N ARG A 172 -7.47 2.59 -9.40
CA ARG A 172 -6.24 1.80 -9.31
C ARG A 172 -5.77 1.59 -7.88
N ILE A 173 -6.14 2.48 -6.96
CA ILE A 173 -5.79 2.36 -5.54
C ILE A 173 -7.00 1.79 -4.79
N LEU A 174 -6.82 0.56 -4.33
CA LEU A 174 -7.82 -0.22 -3.62
C LEU A 174 -7.57 -0.20 -2.10
N PRO A 175 -8.56 -0.61 -1.29
CA PRO A 175 -8.46 -0.63 0.16
C PRO A 175 -7.17 -1.29 0.68
N GLY A 176 -6.57 -0.66 1.69
CA GLY A 176 -5.25 -1.05 2.21
C GLY A 176 -4.07 -0.52 1.39
N ASN A 177 -4.27 0.53 0.59
CA ASN A 177 -3.24 1.15 -0.24
C ASN A 177 -2.62 0.16 -1.25
N ARG A 178 -3.49 -0.49 -2.03
CA ARG A 178 -3.11 -1.56 -2.97
C ARG A 178 -3.31 -1.12 -4.41
N PHE A 179 -2.27 -1.22 -5.22
CA PHE A 179 -2.31 -0.86 -6.63
C PHE A 179 -2.82 -2.04 -7.47
N ALA A 180 -3.98 -1.88 -8.08
CA ALA A 180 -4.55 -2.82 -9.03
C ALA A 180 -3.88 -2.69 -10.41
N TYR A 181 -3.33 -3.80 -10.90
CA TYR A 181 -2.52 -3.82 -12.13
C TYR A 181 -2.96 -4.85 -13.16
N HIS A 182 -3.79 -5.83 -12.79
CA HIS A 182 -4.35 -6.80 -13.72
C HIS A 182 -5.78 -7.16 -13.31
N LYS A 183 -6.71 -7.18 -14.26
CA LYS A 183 -8.07 -7.70 -14.09
C LYS A 183 -8.36 -8.78 -15.11
N GLY A 184 -9.16 -9.78 -14.74
CA GLY A 184 -9.48 -10.84 -15.68
C GLY A 184 -10.43 -11.91 -15.13
N ASN A 185 -10.79 -12.82 -16.03
CA ASN A 185 -11.75 -13.90 -15.78
C ASN A 185 -11.11 -15.25 -15.45
N ASP A 186 -9.81 -15.40 -15.71
CA ASP A 186 -9.05 -16.64 -15.46
C ASP A 186 -7.80 -16.34 -14.62
N PRO A 187 -7.86 -16.54 -13.29
CA PRO A 187 -6.72 -16.45 -12.38
C PRO A 187 -5.47 -17.22 -12.84
N LYS A 188 -5.61 -18.35 -13.53
CA LYS A 188 -4.47 -19.12 -14.03
C LYS A 188 -3.76 -18.39 -15.16
N ALA A 189 -4.54 -17.85 -16.10
CA ALA A 189 -4.02 -17.07 -17.22
C ALA A 189 -3.45 -15.72 -16.77
N MET A 190 -4.03 -15.13 -15.72
CA MET A 190 -3.56 -13.88 -15.09
C MET A 190 -2.26 -14.03 -14.28
N ILE A 191 -1.86 -15.28 -14.01
CA ILE A 191 -0.68 -15.65 -13.22
C ILE A 191 -0.77 -15.04 -11.81
N MET A 192 -1.54 -15.68 -10.91
CA MET A 192 -1.65 -15.28 -9.51
C MET A 192 -0.45 -15.78 -8.67
N SER A 193 -0.39 -15.42 -7.38
CA SER A 193 0.69 -15.84 -6.46
C SER A 193 0.84 -17.35 -6.33
N LEU A 194 -0.20 -18.13 -6.64
CA LEU A 194 -0.18 -19.59 -6.72
C LEU A 194 0.75 -20.12 -7.85
N GLN A 195 1.18 -19.26 -8.76
CA GLN A 195 2.18 -19.55 -9.79
C GLN A 195 3.48 -18.80 -9.45
N TRP A 196 4.00 -19.03 -8.25
CA TRP A 196 4.97 -18.17 -7.56
C TRP A 196 6.11 -17.59 -8.41
N GLU A 197 6.89 -18.44 -9.07
CA GLU A 197 8.04 -17.97 -9.86
C GLU A 197 7.62 -17.15 -11.08
N ALA A 198 6.62 -17.62 -11.83
CA ALA A 198 6.06 -16.89 -12.96
C ALA A 198 5.43 -15.56 -12.52
N TRP A 199 4.76 -15.56 -11.37
CA TRP A 199 4.16 -14.38 -10.79
C TRP A 199 5.20 -13.33 -10.40
N LYS A 200 6.28 -13.74 -9.72
CA LYS A 200 7.40 -12.85 -9.39
C LYS A 200 8.02 -12.27 -10.65
N GLN A 201 8.23 -13.07 -11.69
CA GLN A 201 8.83 -12.59 -12.94
C GLN A 201 7.93 -11.58 -13.66
N GLN A 202 6.63 -11.86 -13.78
CA GLN A 202 5.66 -10.94 -14.38
C GLN A 202 5.56 -9.63 -13.57
N THR A 203 5.53 -9.73 -12.25
CA THR A 203 5.49 -8.59 -11.33
C THR A 203 6.74 -7.73 -11.46
N LYS A 204 7.94 -8.32 -11.46
CA LYS A 204 9.20 -7.58 -11.69
C LYS A 204 9.19 -6.83 -13.02
N THR A 205 8.76 -7.49 -14.09
CA THR A 205 8.72 -6.92 -15.44
C THR A 205 7.75 -5.75 -15.53
N TYR A 206 6.55 -5.90 -14.95
CA TYR A 206 5.55 -4.84 -14.94
C TYR A 206 5.99 -3.63 -14.11
N PHE A 207 6.42 -3.84 -12.86
CA PHE A 207 6.70 -2.73 -11.95
C PHE A 207 8.04 -2.03 -12.21
N SER A 208 8.98 -2.65 -12.95
CA SER A 208 10.18 -1.96 -13.43
C SER A 208 9.82 -0.87 -14.44
N GLN A 209 8.80 -1.11 -15.27
CA GLN A 209 8.33 -0.21 -16.33
C GLN A 209 7.18 0.70 -15.89
N LEU A 210 6.54 0.43 -14.75
CA LEU A 210 5.41 1.22 -14.25
C LEU A 210 5.80 2.70 -14.06
N ASP A 211 4.97 3.60 -14.61
CA ASP A 211 5.05 5.03 -14.35
C ASP A 211 4.79 5.36 -12.86
N GLU A 212 5.75 6.02 -12.22
CA GLU A 212 5.66 6.45 -10.81
C GLU A 212 4.51 7.44 -10.60
N GLY A 213 4.11 8.21 -11.62
CA GLY A 213 2.98 9.15 -11.54
C GLY A 213 1.62 8.49 -11.29
N LEU A 214 1.53 7.16 -11.48
CA LEU A 214 0.32 6.38 -11.17
C LEU A 214 0.24 5.95 -9.70
N LEU A 215 1.33 6.11 -8.92
CA LEU A 215 1.40 5.70 -7.53
C LEU A 215 1.05 6.86 -6.59
N PRO A 216 0.41 6.58 -5.44
CA PRO A 216 0.32 7.53 -4.35
C PRO A 216 1.73 7.94 -3.90
N VAL A 217 1.83 9.16 -3.35
CA VAL A 217 3.07 9.71 -2.81
C VAL A 217 3.74 8.70 -1.86
N ASN A 218 5.05 8.51 -2.04
CA ASN A 218 5.85 7.66 -1.17
C ASN A 218 6.02 8.28 0.21
N MET A 219 5.12 7.95 1.14
CA MET A 219 5.18 8.46 2.52
C MET A 219 6.48 8.09 3.25
N ALA A 220 7.16 7.00 2.88
CA ALA A 220 8.43 6.61 3.48
C ALA A 220 9.62 7.49 3.01
N SER A 221 9.44 8.25 1.94
CA SER A 221 10.36 9.32 1.53
C SER A 221 9.72 10.70 1.69
N ALA A 222 8.59 10.81 2.41
CA ALA A 222 8.13 12.11 2.84
C ALA A 222 9.15 12.57 3.89
N ASP A 223 9.77 13.72 3.65
CA ASP A 223 10.48 14.42 4.72
C ASP A 223 9.48 14.63 5.85
N THR A 224 9.68 13.92 6.95
CA THR A 224 8.99 14.25 8.18
C THR A 224 9.40 15.68 8.52
N LEU A 225 8.42 16.57 8.66
CA LEU A 225 8.61 17.84 9.34
C LEU A 225 8.81 17.57 10.85
N ASP A 226 9.71 16.65 11.21
CA ASP A 226 10.10 16.43 12.60
C ASP A 226 10.45 17.81 13.16
N PRO A 227 9.86 18.22 14.30
CA PRO A 227 9.99 19.58 14.78
C PRO A 227 11.47 19.90 15.03
N LYS A 228 12.05 20.67 14.11
CA LYS A 228 13.46 21.03 14.10
C LYS A 228 13.72 22.06 15.19
N CYS A 229 14.93 22.01 15.73
CA CYS A 229 15.40 22.88 16.78
C CYS A 229 16.77 23.48 16.46
N PHE A 230 16.92 24.76 16.76
CA PHE A 230 18.19 25.48 16.77
C PHE A 230 18.52 25.87 18.21
N VAL A 231 19.81 25.84 18.57
CA VAL A 231 20.26 26.13 19.94
C VAL A 231 21.28 27.25 19.89
N ILE A 232 21.04 28.30 20.68
CA ILE A 232 21.96 29.39 20.93
C ILE A 232 22.48 29.26 22.36
N GLY A 233 23.73 28.82 22.52
CA GLY A 233 24.35 28.62 23.83
C GLY A 233 25.87 28.58 23.80
N ASN A 234 26.51 29.05 24.87
CA ASN A 234 27.93 28.84 25.13
C ASN A 234 28.15 27.46 25.75
N SER A 235 29.39 26.96 25.68
CA SER A 235 29.78 25.77 26.44
C SER A 235 29.76 26.07 27.96
N PRO A 236 29.25 25.17 28.82
CA PRO A 236 28.66 23.86 28.52
C PRO A 236 27.15 23.89 28.26
N TYR A 237 26.50 25.05 28.40
CA TYR A 237 25.04 25.19 28.41
C TYR A 237 24.34 24.75 27.13
N TYR A 238 24.96 24.91 25.95
CA TYR A 238 24.36 24.43 24.70
C TYR A 238 24.14 22.91 24.71
N GLN A 239 24.96 22.14 25.43
CA GLN A 239 24.82 20.69 25.56
C GLN A 239 23.58 20.35 26.40
N ILE A 240 23.31 21.15 27.43
CA ILE A 240 22.11 21.01 28.26
C ILE A 240 20.87 21.31 27.42
N LEU A 241 20.86 22.45 26.71
CA LEU A 241 19.76 22.83 25.82
C LEU A 241 19.51 21.80 24.72
N THR A 242 20.57 21.27 24.12
CA THR A 242 20.49 20.20 23.11
C THR A 242 19.80 18.97 23.69
N ARG A 243 20.21 18.54 24.88
CA ARG A 243 19.59 17.38 25.56
C ARG A 243 18.13 17.64 25.91
N THR A 244 17.80 18.84 26.38
CA THR A 244 16.42 19.24 26.68
C THR A 244 15.55 19.21 25.42
N ALA A 245 16.05 19.71 24.29
CA ALA A 245 15.33 19.67 23.02
C ALA A 245 15.09 18.22 22.56
N GLN A 246 16.11 17.36 22.63
CA GLN A 246 16.00 15.94 22.28
C GLN A 246 14.99 15.20 23.18
N GLN A 247 14.99 15.47 24.49
CA GLN A 247 14.00 14.90 25.43
C GLN A 247 12.57 15.31 25.11
N LYS A 248 12.37 16.44 24.43
CA LYS A 248 11.06 16.92 23.95
C LYS A 248 10.72 16.43 22.54
N GLY A 249 11.50 15.50 21.99
CA GLY A 249 11.28 14.95 20.64
C GLY A 249 11.70 15.87 19.50
N LEU A 250 12.51 16.91 19.78
CA LEU A 250 13.01 17.82 18.74
C LEU A 250 14.32 17.32 18.15
N ILE A 251 14.51 17.52 16.84
CA ILE A 251 15.78 17.28 16.16
C ILE A 251 16.61 18.56 16.20
N VAL A 252 17.72 18.55 16.95
CA VAL A 252 18.65 19.69 17.01
C VAL A 252 19.48 19.74 15.73
N VAL A 253 19.13 20.69 14.86
CA VAL A 253 19.77 20.90 13.55
C VAL A 253 21.14 21.55 13.71
N LYS A 254 21.24 22.57 14.57
CA LYS A 254 22.47 23.33 14.78
C LYS A 254 22.51 23.95 16.17
N SER A 255 23.69 23.90 16.78
CA SER A 255 24.05 24.72 17.93
C SER A 255 25.08 25.77 17.50
N PHE A 256 24.91 27.03 17.93
CA PHE A 256 25.79 28.14 17.58
C PHE A 256 25.76 29.26 18.63
N ASN A 257 26.83 30.04 18.73
CA ASN A 257 26.93 31.24 19.59
C ASN A 257 27.62 32.40 18.87
N THR A 258 27.82 32.24 17.56
CA THR A 258 28.42 33.18 16.62
C THR A 258 27.78 32.95 15.25
N GLN A 259 28.13 33.77 14.24
CA GLN A 259 27.57 33.67 12.87
C GLN A 259 26.04 33.77 12.83
N TYR A 260 25.47 34.64 13.67
CA TYR A 260 24.03 34.81 13.85
C TYR A 260 23.31 35.11 12.53
N ASP A 261 23.86 35.96 11.67
CA ASP A 261 23.26 36.31 10.38
C ASP A 261 23.15 35.12 9.41
N THR A 262 23.94 34.05 9.61
CA THR A 262 23.85 32.81 8.82
C THR A 262 22.77 31.87 9.35
N TYR A 263 22.67 31.70 10.66
CA TYR A 263 21.86 30.64 11.27
C TYR A 263 20.49 31.10 11.78
N LEU A 264 20.31 32.37 12.20
CA LEU A 264 19.01 32.88 12.61
C LEU A 264 17.94 32.82 11.49
N PRO A 265 18.24 33.11 10.20
CA PRO A 265 17.28 32.90 9.12
C PRO A 265 16.83 31.45 8.99
N GLN A 266 17.72 30.49 9.23
CA GLN A 266 17.45 29.06 9.10
C GLN A 266 16.56 28.53 10.24
N ALA A 267 16.49 29.25 11.37
CA ALA A 267 15.67 28.89 12.50
C ALA A 267 14.19 29.31 12.35
N LYS A 268 13.83 30.05 11.29
CA LYS A 268 12.43 30.44 11.01
C LYS A 268 11.56 29.20 10.76
N GLY A 269 10.35 29.18 11.33
CA GLY A 269 9.44 28.03 11.30
C GLY A 269 9.80 26.87 12.21
N HIS A 270 10.78 27.06 13.09
CA HIS A 270 11.32 26.02 13.96
C HIS A 270 11.35 26.45 15.43
N THR A 271 11.77 25.55 16.33
CA THR A 271 12.01 25.92 17.74
C THR A 271 13.43 26.47 17.89
N LEU A 272 13.60 27.60 18.57
CA LEU A 272 14.88 28.22 18.86
C LEU A 272 15.08 28.31 20.38
N TYR A 273 16.00 27.52 20.92
CA TYR A 273 16.41 27.64 22.32
C TYR A 273 17.52 28.66 22.46
N ILE A 274 17.40 29.58 23.42
CA ILE A 274 18.36 30.63 23.67
C ILE A 274 18.78 30.59 25.15
N GLN A 275 20.07 30.44 25.37
CA GLN A 275 20.68 30.62 26.67
C GLN A 275 20.55 32.09 27.10
N THR A 276 20.11 32.30 28.34
CA THR A 276 20.23 33.59 29.03
C THR A 276 21.13 33.47 30.27
N GLN A 277 21.73 34.59 30.68
CA GLN A 277 22.43 34.75 31.96
C GLN A 277 21.88 35.97 32.68
N LYS A 278 21.29 35.79 33.86
CA LYS A 278 20.65 36.87 34.63
C LYS A 278 19.58 37.60 33.79
N GLY A 279 18.84 36.85 32.97
CA GLY A 279 17.81 37.38 32.07
C GLY A 279 18.33 38.05 30.79
N ILE A 280 19.65 38.04 30.54
CA ILE A 280 20.25 38.61 29.33
C ILE A 280 20.57 37.48 28.34
N PRO A 281 20.02 37.48 27.10
CA PRO A 281 20.35 36.46 26.10
C PRO A 281 21.80 36.59 25.63
N ILE A 282 22.44 35.45 25.34
CA ILE A 282 23.81 35.47 24.83
C ILE A 282 23.91 36.01 23.39
N VAL A 283 22.81 35.95 22.63
CA VAL A 283 22.68 36.63 21.34
C VAL A 283 22.30 38.08 21.60
N PRO A 284 22.98 39.06 20.97
CA PRO A 284 22.57 40.47 21.11
C PRO A 284 21.11 40.65 20.70
N VAL A 285 20.34 41.34 21.55
CA VAL A 285 18.90 41.55 21.33
C VAL A 285 18.63 42.21 19.98
N THR A 286 19.43 43.20 19.60
CA THR A 286 19.34 43.86 18.28
C THR A 286 19.53 42.89 17.11
N THR A 287 20.44 41.93 17.24
CA THR A 287 20.66 40.88 16.24
C THR A 287 19.50 39.89 16.21
N LEU A 288 18.95 39.52 17.37
CA LEU A 288 17.79 38.63 17.45
C LEU A 288 16.55 39.28 16.81
N GLU A 289 16.28 40.53 17.15
CA GLU A 289 15.10 41.28 16.69
C GLU A 289 15.14 41.62 15.20
N LYS A 290 16.34 41.73 14.62
CA LYS A 290 16.51 41.83 13.16
C LYS A 290 15.85 40.67 12.41
N TYR A 291 15.83 39.47 12.99
CA TYR A 291 15.27 38.26 12.36
C TYR A 291 13.92 37.83 12.95
N PHE A 292 13.69 38.15 14.22
CA PHE A 292 12.48 37.82 14.98
C PHE A 292 11.97 39.07 15.70
N PRO A 293 11.19 39.94 15.02
CA PRO A 293 10.67 41.16 15.61
C PRO A 293 9.93 40.90 16.92
N ASN A 294 10.17 41.74 17.94
CA ASN A 294 9.59 41.64 19.28
C ASN A 294 9.99 40.38 20.07
N ALA A 295 11.03 39.64 19.67
CA ALA A 295 11.47 38.46 20.39
C ALA A 295 11.86 38.76 21.85
N SER A 296 12.31 39.97 22.17
CA SER A 296 12.71 40.37 23.53
C SER A 296 11.54 40.37 24.52
N ASP A 297 10.29 40.49 24.06
CA ASP A 297 9.10 40.45 24.93
C ASP A 297 8.98 39.11 25.67
N GLY A 298 9.49 38.02 25.07
CA GLY A 298 9.49 36.69 25.67
C GLY A 298 10.51 36.48 26.79
N LEU A 299 11.48 37.39 26.98
CA LEU A 299 12.56 37.21 27.97
C LEU A 299 12.03 37.14 29.41
N LYS A 300 10.94 37.86 29.73
CA LYS A 300 10.33 37.84 31.06
C LYS A 300 9.50 36.59 31.32
N VAL A 301 8.85 36.05 30.28
CA VAL A 301 7.91 34.92 30.38
C VAL A 301 8.65 33.57 30.23
N GLY A 302 9.78 33.56 29.55
CA GLY A 302 10.60 32.37 29.30
C GLY A 302 10.38 31.75 27.92
N ASP A 303 9.32 32.14 27.19
CA ASP A 303 9.16 31.83 25.78
C ASP A 303 8.32 32.90 25.05
N ILE A 304 8.35 32.84 23.71
CA ILE A 304 7.51 33.63 22.82
C ILE A 304 7.37 32.90 21.48
N THR A 305 6.29 33.17 20.75
CA THR A 305 6.16 32.76 19.36
C THR A 305 6.19 34.00 18.46
N VAL A 306 7.12 34.02 17.50
CA VAL A 306 7.27 35.08 16.50
C VAL A 306 7.03 34.47 15.12
N GLY A 307 5.88 34.83 14.51
CA GLY A 307 5.41 34.15 13.31
C GLY A 307 5.11 32.68 13.59
N ASP A 308 5.83 31.79 12.90
CA ASP A 308 5.78 30.33 13.04
C ASP A 308 6.93 29.78 13.91
N THR A 309 7.77 30.65 14.46
CA THR A 309 8.97 30.26 15.24
C THR A 309 8.68 30.34 16.73
N LYS A 310 8.91 29.24 17.46
CA LYS A 310 8.86 29.23 18.93
C LYS A 310 10.25 29.50 19.50
N ILE A 311 10.41 30.58 20.24
CA ILE A 311 11.67 30.95 20.91
C ILE A 311 11.53 30.65 22.40
N VAL A 312 12.47 29.88 22.95
CA VAL A 312 12.48 29.48 24.37
C VAL A 312 13.75 30.00 25.02
N TYR A 313 13.60 30.85 26.03
CA TYR A 313 14.69 31.38 26.83
C TYR A 313 14.93 30.49 28.04
N THR A 314 16.18 30.15 28.32
CA THR A 314 16.54 29.34 29.48
C THR A 314 17.69 29.99 30.21
N ASP A 315 17.42 30.41 31.44
CA ASP A 315 18.40 31.08 32.27
C ASP A 315 19.29 30.10 33.02
N PHE A 316 20.59 30.36 32.98
CA PHE A 316 21.59 29.58 33.68
C PHE A 316 22.39 30.44 34.66
N SER A 317 21.71 31.35 35.37
CA SER A 317 22.30 32.01 36.54
C SER A 317 22.56 30.96 37.63
N LYS A 318 23.83 30.55 37.77
CA LYS A 318 24.36 30.17 39.07
C LYS A 318 24.88 31.43 39.76
#